data_AF-A0A357MAJ1-F1
#
_entry.id   AF-A0A357MAJ1-F1
#
_cell.length_a   1.000
_cell.length_b   1.000
_cell.length_c   1.000
_cell.angle_alpha   90.00
_cell.angle_beta   90.00
_cell.angle_gamma   90.00
#
_symmetry.space_group_name_H-M   'P 1'
#
loop_
_entity.id
_entity.type
_entity.pdbx_description
1 polymer ?
#
loop_
_entity_poly.entity_id
_entity_poly.type
_entity_poly.pdbx_seq_one_letter_code
_entity_poly.pdbx_strand_id
1 'polypeptide(L)'
;MPNGESTQEAQERAIPIMKQLIQQNKGGRIALGTHGNIMTIILNYFNKEYGYEFFEQTSKPDIYKLEFDELELTSVERMWNPEVLSK
;
A
#
# COMPACT_ATOMS: atom_id res chain seq x y z
N MET A 1 16.40 -6.75 -11.79
CA MET A 1 17.06 -7.98 -12.31
C MET A 1 16.75 -8.05 -13.80
N PRO A 2 17.65 -8.59 -14.65
CA PRO A 2 17.26 -8.89 -16.03
C PRO A 2 16.06 -9.86 -16.01
N ASN A 3 14.99 -9.52 -16.74
CA ASN A 3 13.70 -10.23 -16.84
C ASN A 3 12.77 -10.19 -15.60
N GLY A 4 13.05 -9.35 -14.59
CA GLY A 4 12.10 -9.08 -13.51
C GLY A 4 11.22 -7.87 -13.81
N GLU A 5 10.04 -7.81 -13.20
CA GLU A 5 9.19 -6.61 -13.23
C GLU A 5 9.88 -5.48 -12.45
N SER A 6 9.99 -4.31 -13.08
CA SER A 6 10.46 -3.08 -12.44
C SER A 6 9.37 -2.45 -11.57
N THR A 7 9.76 -1.57 -10.65
CA THR A 7 8.81 -0.77 -9.85
C THR A 7 7.83 0.01 -10.74
N GLN A 8 8.31 0.53 -11.87
CA GLN A 8 7.48 1.27 -12.82
C GLN A 8 6.43 0.36 -13.46
N GLU A 9 6.83 -0.79 -14.00
CA GLU A 9 5.91 -1.76 -14.61
C GLU A 9 4.87 -2.25 -13.58
N ALA A 10 5.29 -2.49 -12.34
CA ALA A 10 4.38 -2.85 -11.25
C ALA A 10 3.37 -1.74 -10.94
N GLN A 11 3.78 -0.46 -10.96
CA GLN A 11 2.85 0.68 -10.79
C GLN A 11 1.89 0.80 -11.98
N GLU A 12 2.37 0.66 -13.20
CA GLU A 12 1.55 0.69 -14.42
C GLU A 12 0.44 -0.38 -14.38
N ARG A 13 0.74 -1.54 -13.81
CA ARG A 13 -0.24 -2.61 -13.60
C ARG A 13 -1.18 -2.37 -12.40
N ALA A 14 -0.67 -1.92 -11.26
CA ALA A 14 -1.43 -1.89 -10.01
C ALA A 14 -2.26 -0.60 -9.81
N ILE A 15 -1.74 0.56 -10.22
CA ILE A 15 -2.35 1.86 -9.93
C ILE A 15 -3.70 2.07 -10.61
N PRO A 16 -3.93 1.66 -11.87
CA PRO A 16 -5.26 1.78 -12.47
C PRO A 16 -6.33 1.03 -11.68
N ILE A 17 -6.00 -0.18 -11.19
CA ILE A 17 -6.90 -1.00 -10.36
C ILE A 17 -7.16 -0.30 -9.02
N MET A 18 -6.13 0.24 -8.37
CA MET A 18 -6.28 0.98 -7.11
C MET A 18 -7.18 2.21 -7.28
N LYS A 19 -6.96 3.02 -8.32
CA LYS A 19 -7.80 4.19 -8.61
C LYS A 19 -9.27 3.80 -8.83
N GLN A 20 -9.51 2.73 -9.58
CA GLN A 20 -10.85 2.19 -9.78
C GLN A 20 -11.49 1.76 -8.45
N LEU A 21 -10.78 1.02 -7.61
CA LEU A 21 -11.28 0.56 -6.31
C LEU A 21 -11.63 1.73 -5.40
N ILE A 22 -10.78 2.76 -5.32
CA ILE A 22 -11.04 3.96 -4.51
C ILE A 22 -12.30 4.68 -5.01
N GLN A 23 -12.42 4.89 -6.33
CA GLN A 23 -13.55 5.59 -6.94
C GLN A 23 -14.88 4.80 -6.81
N GLN A 24 -14.84 3.48 -6.94
CA GLN A 24 -16.04 2.63 -6.83
C GLN A 24 -16.53 2.49 -5.39
N ASN A 25 -15.66 2.72 -4.40
CA ASN A 25 -15.97 2.56 -2.98
C ASN A 25 -15.92 3.89 -2.22
N LYS A 26 -16.21 5.01 -2.88
CA LYS A 26 -16.29 6.33 -2.25
C LYS A 26 -17.24 6.32 -1.05
N GLY A 27 -16.77 6.88 0.07
CA GLY A 27 -17.50 6.89 1.34
C GLY A 27 -17.55 5.53 2.06
N GLY A 28 -16.96 4.49 1.47
CA GLY A 28 -16.90 3.14 2.03
C GLY A 28 -15.52 2.77 2.57
N ARG A 29 -15.36 1.49 2.92
CA ARG A 29 -14.09 0.89 3.36
C ARG A 29 -13.90 -0.43 2.63
N ILE A 30 -12.68 -0.68 2.17
CA ILE A 30 -12.27 -1.94 1.55
C ILE A 30 -11.04 -2.50 2.28
N ALA A 31 -10.91 -3.82 2.29
CA ALA A 31 -9.70 -4.51 2.75
C ALA A 31 -8.97 -5.09 1.54
N LEU A 32 -7.67 -4.85 1.43
CA LEU A 32 -6.81 -5.35 0.35
C LEU A 32 -5.71 -6.24 0.93
N GLY A 33 -5.69 -7.52 0.55
CA GLY A 33 -4.60 -8.44 0.85
C GLY A 33 -3.55 -8.44 -0.27
N THR A 34 -2.29 -8.21 0.06
CA THR A 34 -1.17 -8.20 -0.91
C THR A 34 0.16 -8.57 -0.25
N HIS A 35 1.25 -8.51 -1.03
CA HIS A 35 2.61 -8.72 -0.56
C HIS A 35 3.27 -7.37 -0.22
N GLY A 36 4.22 -7.38 0.73
CA GLY A 36 4.87 -6.16 1.22
C GLY A 36 5.56 -5.32 0.13
N ASN A 37 6.10 -5.97 -0.92
CA ASN A 37 6.73 -5.26 -2.04
C ASN A 37 5.68 -4.46 -2.84
N ILE A 38 4.59 -5.12 -3.29
CA ILE A 38 3.52 -4.45 -4.03
C ILE A 38 2.84 -3.37 -3.18
N MET A 39 2.62 -3.62 -1.88
CA MET A 39 2.11 -2.61 -0.95
C MET A 39 3.00 -1.36 -0.93
N THR A 40 4.32 -1.54 -0.80
CA THR A 40 5.28 -0.43 -0.83
C THR A 40 5.24 0.30 -2.16
N ILE A 41 5.20 -0.43 -3.28
CA ILE A 41 5.16 0.15 -4.63
C ILE A 41 3.90 1.01 -4.85
N ILE A 42 2.75 0.55 -4.34
CA ILE A 42 1.49 1.30 -4.40
C ILE A 42 1.57 2.55 -3.51
N LEU A 43 2.02 2.41 -2.26
CA LEU A 43 2.20 3.56 -1.36
C LEU A 43 3.18 4.59 -1.94
N ASN A 44 4.29 4.13 -2.54
CA ASN A 44 5.27 4.99 -3.22
C ASN A 44 4.67 5.86 -4.33
N TYR A 45 3.64 5.36 -5.01
CA TYR A 45 2.97 6.13 -6.05
C TYR A 45 2.28 7.36 -5.47
N PHE A 46 1.60 7.21 -4.33
CA PHE A 46 0.83 8.27 -3.68
C PHE A 46 1.68 9.16 -2.76
N ASN A 47 2.69 8.61 -2.09
CA ASN A 47 3.67 9.35 -1.30
C ASN A 47 5.06 8.73 -1.48
N LYS A 48 6.01 9.55 -1.98
CA LYS A 48 7.37 9.13 -2.32
C LYS A 48 8.25 8.77 -1.13
N GLU A 49 7.84 9.12 0.10
CA GLU A 49 8.52 8.71 1.33
C GLU A 49 8.49 7.19 1.55
N TYR A 50 7.50 6.50 0.99
CA TYR A 50 7.40 5.04 1.07
C TYR A 50 8.30 4.39 0.01
N GLY A 51 9.58 4.25 0.33
CA GLY A 51 10.58 3.62 -0.53
C GLY A 51 11.11 2.29 0.00
N TYR A 52 12.33 1.95 -0.39
CA TYR A 52 13.03 0.74 0.05
C TYR A 52 13.18 0.68 1.58
N GLU A 53 13.53 1.79 2.22
CA GLU A 53 13.68 1.86 3.69
C GLU A 53 12.39 1.52 4.43
N PHE A 54 11.24 1.96 3.89
CA PHE A 54 9.94 1.58 4.43
C PHE A 54 9.69 0.07 4.26
N PHE A 55 9.96 -0.48 3.07
CA PHE A 55 9.77 -1.91 2.79
C PHE A 55 10.56 -2.78 3.78
N GLU A 56 11.82 -2.43 4.05
CA GLU A 56 12.67 -3.16 5.00
C GLU A 56 12.12 -3.15 6.43
N GLN A 57 11.37 -2.11 6.81
CA GLN A 57 10.76 -1.98 8.14
C GLN A 57 9.42 -2.73 8.26
N THR A 58 8.83 -3.22 7.16
CA THR A 58 7.53 -3.92 7.20
C THR A 58 7.62 -5.28 7.88
N SER A 59 6.68 -5.58 8.78
CA SER A 59 6.52 -6.91 9.38
C SER A 59 5.66 -7.83 8.52
N LYS A 60 5.50 -9.10 8.93
CA LYS A 60 4.63 -10.07 8.24
C LYS A 60 3.85 -10.88 9.29
N PRO A 61 2.54 -10.62 9.46
CA PRO A 61 1.74 -9.65 8.71
C PRO A 61 2.09 -8.20 9.07
N ASP A 62 1.61 -7.26 8.26
CA ASP A 62 1.57 -5.84 8.57
C ASP A 62 0.27 -5.25 7.99
N ILE A 63 -0.28 -4.24 8.64
CA ILE A 63 -1.58 -3.66 8.30
C ILE A 63 -1.44 -2.15 8.32
N TYR A 64 -1.77 -1.53 7.19
CA TYR A 64 -1.80 -0.09 7.02
C TYR A 64 -3.21 0.34 6.63
N LYS A 65 -3.73 1.36 7.30
CA LYS A 65 -4.95 2.06 6.95
C LYS A 65 -4.56 3.30 6.16
N LEU A 66 -5.13 3.44 4.97
CA LEU A 66 -4.92 4.57 4.07
C LEU A 66 -6.24 5.31 3.95
N GLU A 67 -6.23 6.64 4.07
CA GLU A 67 -7.39 7.49 3.82
C GLU A 67 -7.18 8.32 2.56
N PHE A 68 -8.22 8.42 1.75
CA PHE A 68 -8.19 9.16 0.50
C PHE A 68 -9.31 10.19 0.47
N ASP A 69 -8.98 11.39 0.00
CA ASP A 69 -9.95 12.34 -0.53
C ASP A 69 -9.87 12.27 -2.07
N GLU A 70 -10.91 11.77 -2.71
CA GLU A 70 -10.89 11.40 -4.12
C GLU A 70 -9.75 10.43 -4.48
N LEU A 71 -8.64 10.91 -5.05
CA LEU A 71 -7.44 10.12 -5.36
C LEU A 71 -6.19 10.66 -4.66
N GLU A 72 -6.37 11.64 -3.78
CA GLU A 72 -5.32 12.21 -2.93
C GLU A 72 -5.22 11.40 -1.64
N LEU A 73 -4.02 10.92 -1.33
CA LEU A 73 -3.74 10.21 -0.08
C LEU A 73 -3.59 11.24 1.04
N THR A 74 -4.51 11.24 2.00
CA THR A 74 -4.54 12.24 3.08
C THR A 74 -3.95 11.73 4.38
N SER A 75 -3.99 10.42 4.63
CA SER A 75 -3.37 9.83 5.81
C SER A 75 -2.92 8.38 5.59
N VAL A 76 -1.87 7.99 6.32
CA VAL A 76 -1.38 6.61 6.41
C VAL A 76 -1.12 6.29 7.88
N GLU A 77 -1.80 5.26 8.38
CA GLU A 77 -1.69 4.80 9.76
C GLU A 77 -1.29 3.32 9.77
N ARG A 78 -0.21 2.98 10.48
CA ARG A 78 0.15 1.58 10.71
C ARG A 78 -0.71 1.03 11.85
N MET A 79 -1.56 0.06 11.54
CA MET A 79 -2.50 -0.55 12.48
C MET A 79 -1.94 -1.82 13.14
N TRP A 80 -0.89 -2.42 12.58
CA TRP A 80 -0.34 -3.66 13.12
C TRP A 80 0.50 -3.42 14.37
N ASN A 81 0.13 -4.11 15.45
CA ASN A 81 0.90 -4.17 16.68
C ASN A 81 1.20 -5.64 17.05
N PRO A 82 2.45 -6.11 16.89
CA PRO A 82 2.82 -7.48 17.23
C PRO A 82 2.73 -7.79 18.73
N GLU A 83 2.77 -6.78 19.61
CA GLU A 83 2.71 -6.97 21.07
C GLU A 83 1.31 -7.30 21.58
N VAL A 84 0.27 -7.11 20.76
CA VAL A 84 -1.12 -7.42 21.16
C VAL A 84 -1.39 -8.92 21.14
N LEU A 85 -0.60 -9.70 20.39
CA LEU A 85 -0.75 -11.16 20.28
C LEU A 85 0.04 -11.95 21.34
N SER A 86 0.84 -11.30 22.18
CA SER A 86 1.64 -11.95 23.23
C SER A 86 0.96 -11.99 24.61
N LYS A 87 -0.35 -11.72 24.67
CA LYS A 87 -1.19 -11.86 25.87
C LYS A 87 -2.18 -13.01 25.77
#